data_AF-A0A7X8DMH6-F1
#
_entry.id   AF-A0A7X8DMH6-F1
#
_cell.length_a   1.000
_cell.length_b   1.000
_cell.length_c   1.000
_cell.angle_alpha   90.00
_cell.angle_beta   90.00
_cell.angle_gamma   90.00
#
_symmetry.space_group_name_H-M   'P 1'
#
loop_
_entity.id
_entity.type
_entity.pdbx_description
1 polymer ?
#
loop_
_entity_poly.entity_id
_entity_poly.type
_entity_poly.pdbx_seq_one_letter_code
_entity_poly.pdbx_strand_id
1 'polypeptide(L)'
;MKRLFTLFLIVMFGYHAVSQSVVVSFTGENVNKEYVQIDSVVIMNLSEDWSIKLNYPDTMFDLMTVGITELENTPTNFQLSQNIPNPFNGNTNFTLQTSEREYVSIEIRDVLGRLIVDYNNVLNAGVHSFDLQLNIPQMYFVTAKTNNQTSTIKMVNTQQTGFTPSIHYRSQESYVETKQATQKSGDVKTFSVRDTMLYVVYYQGIYTTVTQRQAANEDFVYTFDTDLYVDQSPQNRTVLLEEFTGTNCGYCPDGHRRADSLVNVHPGVIYNVNIHAGSFAAKYKTNIGTLLNSKFYVTGYPTGMVSREVVNDGGNYKYAISRGGWGYVAQQLFVKPSYVNVAAKATIDTVTRK
;
A
#
# COMPACT_ATOMS: atom_id res chain seq x y z
N MET A 1 -10.59 36.90 -70.68
CA MET A 1 -10.77 35.75 -69.78
C MET A 1 -9.75 35.85 -68.65
N LYS A 2 -10.16 36.31 -67.45
CA LYS A 2 -9.30 36.41 -66.26
C LYS A 2 -9.31 35.05 -65.56
N ARG A 3 -8.17 34.40 -65.39
CA ARG A 3 -8.03 33.19 -64.56
C ARG A 3 -7.41 33.59 -63.21
N LEU A 4 -8.21 33.42 -62.17
CA LEU A 4 -7.89 33.65 -60.77
C LEU A 4 -7.12 32.41 -60.25
N PHE A 5 -5.89 32.60 -59.76
CA PHE A 5 -5.14 31.54 -59.07
C PHE A 5 -5.34 31.73 -57.57
N THR A 6 -6.12 30.84 -56.95
CA THR A 6 -6.34 30.84 -55.50
C THR A 6 -5.27 29.98 -54.85
N LEU A 7 -4.42 30.59 -54.02
CA LEU A 7 -3.38 29.92 -53.24
C LEU A 7 -4.04 29.27 -52.00
N PHE A 8 -3.90 27.95 -51.83
CA PHE A 8 -4.44 27.23 -50.68
C PHE A 8 -3.40 27.26 -49.54
N LEU A 9 -3.66 28.01 -48.48
CA LEU A 9 -2.83 28.06 -47.28
C LEU A 9 -3.24 26.89 -46.36
N ILE A 10 -2.43 25.83 -46.30
CA ILE A 10 -2.62 24.72 -45.36
C ILE A 10 -2.05 25.18 -44.00
N VAL A 11 -2.95 25.50 -43.07
CA VAL A 11 -2.59 25.74 -41.66
C VAL A 11 -2.54 24.38 -40.97
N MET A 12 -1.33 23.87 -40.75
CA MET A 12 -1.12 22.72 -39.86
C MET A 12 -1.34 23.16 -38.41
N PHE A 13 -2.44 22.71 -37.81
CA PHE A 13 -2.60 22.72 -36.36
C PHE A 13 -1.70 21.63 -35.77
N GLY A 14 -0.63 22.04 -35.09
CA GLY A 14 0.16 21.13 -34.26
C GLY A 14 -0.67 20.66 -33.07
N TYR A 15 -0.93 19.36 -32.98
CA TYR A 15 -1.44 18.74 -31.77
C TYR A 15 -0.31 18.70 -30.74
N HIS A 16 -0.41 19.51 -29.69
CA HIS A 16 0.41 19.31 -28.50
C HIS A 16 -0.17 18.14 -27.72
N ALA A 17 0.55 17.02 -27.70
CA ALA A 17 0.29 15.92 -26.79
C ALA A 17 0.64 16.40 -25.37
N VAL A 18 -0.37 16.60 -24.52
CA VAL A 18 -0.15 16.82 -23.08
C VAL A 18 0.19 15.46 -22.49
N SER A 19 1.39 15.32 -21.92
CA SER A 19 1.74 14.14 -21.12
C SER A 19 0.78 14.05 -19.93
N GLN A 20 0.04 12.95 -19.82
CA GLN A 20 -0.84 12.70 -18.68
C GLN A 20 -0.03 12.02 -17.59
N SER A 21 0.18 12.69 -16.44
CA SER A 21 0.68 12.04 -15.23
C SER A 21 -0.48 11.37 -14.48
N VAL A 22 -0.19 10.24 -13.83
CA VAL A 22 -1.14 9.55 -12.94
C VAL A 22 -0.50 9.50 -11.57
N VAL A 23 -0.82 10.48 -10.73
CA VAL A 23 -0.24 10.66 -9.41
C VAL A 23 -1.19 10.14 -8.35
N VAL A 24 -0.69 9.25 -7.49
CA VAL A 24 -1.39 8.78 -6.31
C VAL A 24 -0.79 9.40 -5.05
N SER A 25 -1.62 9.80 -4.10
CA SER A 25 -1.20 10.32 -2.80
C SER A 25 -1.80 9.50 -1.66
N PHE A 26 -1.13 9.49 -0.51
CA PHE A 26 -1.46 8.64 0.63
C PHE A 26 -1.48 9.46 1.90
N THR A 27 -2.63 9.51 2.57
CA THR A 27 -2.85 10.18 3.84
C THR A 27 -3.40 9.19 4.87
N GLY A 28 -2.89 9.25 6.10
CA GLY A 28 -3.44 8.49 7.23
C GLY A 28 -4.32 9.36 8.12
N GLU A 29 -5.40 8.78 8.64
CA GLU A 29 -6.20 9.35 9.73
C GLU A 29 -6.49 8.28 10.80
N ASN A 30 -6.76 8.68 12.03
CA ASN A 30 -7.26 7.76 13.06
C ASN A 30 -8.81 7.64 12.99
N VAL A 31 -9.39 6.76 13.82
CA VAL A 31 -10.86 6.59 13.93
C VAL A 31 -11.62 7.87 14.29
N ASN A 32 -10.93 8.88 14.85
CA ASN A 32 -11.49 10.20 15.18
C ASN A 32 -11.34 11.24 14.05
N LYS A 33 -10.89 10.83 12.85
CA LYS A 33 -10.64 11.70 11.69
C LYS A 33 -9.50 12.70 11.90
N GLU A 34 -8.59 12.44 12.83
CA GLU A 34 -7.39 13.24 13.01
C GLU A 34 -6.27 12.66 12.14
N TYR A 35 -5.55 13.53 11.43
CA TYR A 35 -4.45 13.09 10.57
C TYR A 35 -3.32 12.46 11.38
N VAL A 36 -2.83 11.32 10.89
CA VAL A 36 -1.70 10.59 11.47
C VAL A 36 -0.56 10.48 10.48
N GLN A 37 0.66 10.49 11.00
CA GLN A 37 1.87 10.27 10.22
C GLN A 37 2.02 8.78 9.91
N ILE A 38 1.78 8.39 8.66
CA ILE A 38 2.02 7.02 8.17
C ILE A 38 3.52 6.69 8.16
N ASP A 39 3.88 5.42 8.29
CA ASP A 39 5.28 4.97 8.32
C ASP A 39 5.83 4.80 6.89
N SER A 40 5.08 4.07 6.06
CA SER A 40 5.48 3.74 4.70
C SER A 40 4.30 3.27 3.85
N VAL A 41 4.46 3.35 2.54
CA VAL A 41 3.52 2.83 1.55
C VAL A 41 4.23 1.83 0.66
N VAL A 42 3.68 0.64 0.47
CA VAL A 42 4.11 -0.30 -0.57
C VAL A 42 3.08 -0.24 -1.70
N ILE A 43 3.55 0.11 -2.90
CA ILE A 43 2.75 0.16 -4.11
C ILE A 43 3.17 -1.03 -4.97
N MET A 44 2.21 -1.84 -5.40
CA MET A 44 2.44 -3.00 -6.25
C MET A 44 1.57 -2.91 -7.50
N ASN A 45 2.17 -3.06 -8.68
CA ASN A 45 1.42 -3.31 -9.90
C ASN A 45 1.27 -4.83 -10.07
N LEU A 46 0.05 -5.33 -9.90
CA LEU A 46 -0.26 -6.75 -10.04
C LEU A 46 -0.41 -7.18 -11.51
N SER A 47 -0.54 -6.22 -12.43
CA SER A 47 -0.61 -6.48 -13.88
C SER A 47 0.78 -6.57 -14.50
N GLU A 48 1.72 -5.73 -14.06
CA GLU A 48 3.09 -5.64 -14.57
C GLU A 48 4.16 -6.22 -13.63
N ASP A 49 3.73 -6.85 -12.53
CA ASP A 49 4.55 -7.58 -11.55
C ASP A 49 5.77 -6.81 -11.01
N TRP A 50 5.53 -5.62 -10.46
CA TRP A 50 6.56 -4.87 -9.74
C TRP A 50 6.03 -4.24 -8.45
N SER A 51 6.94 -3.88 -7.55
CA SER A 51 6.62 -3.13 -6.34
C SER A 51 7.62 -2.01 -6.03
N ILE A 52 7.18 -1.01 -5.29
CA ILE A 52 8.02 0.04 -4.69
C ILE A 52 7.56 0.32 -3.27
N LYS A 53 8.51 0.67 -2.40
CA LYS A 53 8.23 1.16 -1.06
C LYS A 53 8.60 2.63 -0.95
N LEU A 54 7.64 3.45 -0.57
CA LEU A 54 7.86 4.82 -0.11
C LEU A 54 7.98 4.81 1.40
N ASN A 55 9.03 5.43 1.94
CA ASN A 55 9.13 5.66 3.37
C ASN A 55 8.74 7.12 3.63
N TYR A 56 8.06 7.38 4.75
CA TYR A 56 7.78 8.76 5.16
C TYR A 56 9.07 9.61 5.14
N PRO A 57 9.06 10.84 4.60
CA PRO A 57 7.89 11.68 4.27
C PRO A 57 7.30 11.50 2.86
N ASP A 58 7.77 10.53 2.08
CA ASP A 58 7.24 10.29 0.73
C ASP A 58 5.83 9.70 0.80
N THR A 59 4.86 10.51 0.42
CA THR A 59 3.41 10.21 0.49
C THR A 59 2.73 10.31 -0.86
N MET A 60 3.50 10.45 -1.95
CA MET A 60 2.96 10.50 -3.30
C MET A 60 3.86 9.75 -4.28
N PHE A 61 3.26 9.24 -5.35
CA PHE A 61 3.97 8.55 -6.42
C PHE A 61 3.35 8.85 -7.78
N ASP A 62 4.17 9.16 -8.77
CA ASP A 62 3.73 9.27 -10.16
C ASP A 62 3.86 7.93 -10.86
N LEU A 63 2.73 7.29 -11.13
CA LEU A 63 2.63 5.99 -11.77
C LEU A 63 2.98 6.05 -13.25
N MET A 64 2.90 7.18 -13.94
CA MET A 64 3.26 7.26 -15.38
C MET A 64 4.76 7.53 -15.58
N THR A 65 5.45 7.96 -14.52
CA THR A 65 6.91 8.17 -14.51
C THR A 65 7.65 6.91 -14.02
N VAL A 66 7.03 5.73 -14.08
CA VAL A 66 7.58 4.51 -13.46
C VAL A 66 8.65 3.79 -14.27
N GLY A 67 8.90 4.17 -15.51
CA GLY A 67 10.22 3.89 -16.01
C GLY A 67 11.24 4.63 -15.13
N ILE A 68 12.30 3.96 -14.69
CA ILE A 68 13.59 4.56 -15.09
C ILE A 68 13.57 4.44 -16.61
N THR A 69 12.80 5.32 -17.27
CA THR A 69 13.33 5.93 -18.46
C THR A 69 14.70 6.32 -17.99
N GLU A 70 15.73 5.72 -18.60
CA GLU A 70 16.89 6.53 -18.90
C GLU A 70 16.33 7.94 -19.08
N LEU A 71 16.64 8.84 -18.14
CA LEU A 71 16.75 10.26 -18.46
C LEU A 71 17.29 10.21 -19.86
N GLU A 72 16.45 10.57 -20.85
CA GLU A 72 16.79 10.33 -22.25
C GLU A 72 18.27 10.61 -22.35
N ASN A 73 19.07 9.64 -22.81
CA ASN A 73 20.51 9.78 -22.90
C ASN A 73 20.91 10.88 -23.91
N THR A 74 20.05 11.86 -24.16
CA THR A 74 20.41 13.24 -24.38
C THR A 74 20.79 13.87 -23.03
N PRO A 75 22.04 14.28 -22.81
CA PRO A 75 22.35 15.16 -21.69
C PRO A 75 21.34 16.33 -21.72
N THR A 76 20.36 16.34 -20.82
CA THR A 76 19.46 17.48 -20.71
C THR A 76 20.28 18.56 -20.05
N ASN A 77 20.88 19.33 -20.92
CA ASN A 77 21.69 20.50 -20.68
C ASN A 77 21.09 21.52 -19.70
N PHE A 78 19.78 21.43 -19.42
CA PHE A 78 19.05 22.26 -18.46
C PHE A 78 18.28 21.41 -17.45
N GLN A 79 18.68 21.44 -16.18
CA GLN A 79 18.11 20.60 -15.14
C GLN A 79 18.16 21.27 -13.77
N LEU A 80 17.03 21.27 -13.05
CA LEU A 80 16.99 21.57 -11.62
C LEU A 80 17.39 20.33 -10.80
N SER A 81 18.29 20.50 -9.84
CA SER A 81 18.51 19.49 -8.80
C SER A 81 17.33 19.45 -7.85
N GLN A 82 17.14 18.33 -7.16
CA GLN A 82 16.30 18.35 -5.96
C GLN A 82 16.89 19.31 -4.92
N ASN A 83 16.02 19.95 -4.13
CA ASN A 83 16.46 20.88 -3.10
C ASN A 83 16.99 20.15 -1.86
N ILE A 84 17.97 20.74 -1.16
CA ILE A 84 18.60 20.18 0.03
C ILE A 84 18.58 21.22 1.17
N PRO A 85 17.94 20.92 2.32
CA PRO A 85 17.15 19.72 2.61
C PRO A 85 15.75 19.77 1.95
N ASN A 86 15.10 18.61 1.79
CA ASN A 86 13.67 18.47 1.49
C ASN A 86 13.10 17.28 2.30
N PRO A 87 12.14 17.47 3.22
CA PRO A 87 11.52 18.74 3.64
C PRO A 87 12.50 19.74 4.27
N PHE A 88 12.13 21.01 4.33
CA PHE A 88 12.96 22.07 4.90
C PHE A 88 12.21 22.98 5.87
N ASN A 89 12.96 23.65 6.75
CA ASN A 89 12.43 24.49 7.83
C ASN A 89 12.65 25.97 7.50
N GLY A 90 12.02 26.46 6.43
CA GLY A 90 12.11 27.84 5.97
C GLY A 90 13.27 28.14 5.02
N ASN A 91 14.40 27.43 5.10
CA ASN A 91 15.55 27.60 4.22
C ASN A 91 15.93 26.31 3.48
N THR A 92 16.20 26.40 2.18
CA THR A 92 16.73 25.29 1.38
C THR A 92 17.64 25.82 0.27
N ASN A 93 18.40 24.95 -0.40
CA ASN A 93 19.15 25.30 -1.59
C ASN A 93 18.88 24.30 -2.71
N PHE A 94 19.06 24.74 -3.96
CA PHE A 94 19.01 23.87 -5.14
C PHE A 94 19.96 24.40 -6.20
N THR A 95 20.27 23.57 -7.19
CA THR A 95 21.10 23.97 -8.33
C THR A 95 20.33 23.91 -9.64
N LEU A 96 20.75 24.73 -10.60
CA LEU A 96 20.29 24.69 -11.98
C LEU A 96 21.50 24.52 -12.90
N GLN A 97 21.47 23.49 -13.73
CA GLN A 97 22.44 23.32 -14.81
C GLN A 97 21.95 24.06 -16.06
N THR A 98 22.86 24.71 -16.79
CA THR A 98 22.63 25.28 -18.13
C THR A 98 23.80 24.90 -19.04
N SER A 99 23.57 24.63 -20.32
CA SER A 99 24.68 24.30 -21.27
C SER A 99 25.17 25.46 -22.10
N GLU A 100 24.39 26.52 -22.19
CA GLU A 100 24.71 27.70 -22.98
C GLU A 100 24.26 28.96 -22.25
N ARG A 101 24.75 30.10 -22.73
CA ARG A 101 24.38 31.38 -22.13
C ARG A 101 22.97 31.77 -22.57
N GLU A 102 22.01 31.67 -21.66
CA GLU A 102 20.60 31.93 -21.96
C GLU A 102 19.88 32.69 -20.84
N TYR A 103 18.73 33.27 -21.18
CA TYR A 103 17.85 33.91 -20.20
C TYR A 103 17.04 32.85 -19.46
N VAL A 104 17.14 32.88 -18.13
CA VAL A 104 16.48 31.93 -17.24
C VAL A 104 15.52 32.67 -16.32
N SER A 105 14.30 32.14 -16.21
CA SER A 105 13.29 32.53 -15.24
C SER A 105 13.04 31.38 -14.25
N ILE A 106 13.23 31.62 -12.96
CA ILE A 106 12.94 30.66 -11.89
C ILE A 106 11.77 31.21 -11.10
N GLU A 107 10.67 30.47 -11.05
CA GLU A 107 9.45 30.85 -10.35
C GLU A 107 9.19 29.87 -9.20
N ILE A 108 8.92 30.39 -8.01
CA ILE A 108 8.45 29.61 -6.87
C ILE A 108 6.96 29.88 -6.70
N ARG A 109 6.14 28.83 -6.80
CA ARG A 109 4.68 28.90 -6.69
C ARG A 109 4.15 28.00 -5.60
N ASP A 110 3.01 28.36 -5.02
CA ASP A 110 2.28 27.47 -4.10
C ASP A 110 1.36 26.48 -4.84
N VAL A 111 0.66 25.64 -4.08
CA VAL A 111 -0.27 24.62 -4.61
C VAL A 111 -1.48 25.21 -5.37
N LEU A 112 -1.78 26.49 -5.16
CA LEU A 112 -2.84 27.20 -5.90
C LEU A 112 -2.28 27.90 -7.15
N GLY A 113 -0.99 27.73 -7.44
CA GLY A 113 -0.30 28.36 -8.57
C GLY A 113 0.08 29.83 -8.35
N ARG A 114 -0.12 30.37 -7.14
CA ARG A 114 0.23 31.77 -6.83
C ARG A 114 1.75 31.93 -6.82
N LEU A 115 2.25 32.96 -7.49
CA LEU A 115 3.67 33.31 -7.49
C LEU A 115 4.07 33.86 -6.13
N ILE A 116 5.12 33.29 -5.54
CA ILE A 116 5.61 33.63 -4.21
C ILE A 116 6.88 34.47 -4.31
N VAL A 117 7.84 34.00 -5.11
CA VAL A 117 9.08 34.71 -5.42
C VAL A 117 9.62 34.19 -6.75
N ASP A 118 10.33 35.04 -7.48
CA ASP A 118 10.98 34.71 -8.73
C ASP A 118 12.40 35.25 -8.83
N TYR A 119 13.18 34.66 -9.73
CA TYR A 119 14.50 35.11 -10.13
C TYR A 119 14.59 35.10 -11.65
N ASN A 120 15.03 36.20 -12.24
CA ASN A 120 15.21 36.30 -13.68
C ASN A 120 16.58 36.88 -14.00
N ASN A 121 17.38 36.15 -14.78
CA ASN A 121 18.68 36.64 -15.20
C ASN A 121 19.21 35.88 -16.43
N VAL A 122 20.22 36.44 -17.08
CA VAL A 122 21.01 35.72 -18.07
C VAL A 122 22.09 34.93 -17.34
N LEU A 123 22.06 33.60 -17.45
CA LEU A 123 23.06 32.71 -16.87
C LEU A 123 24.01 32.23 -17.97
N ASN A 124 25.30 32.06 -17.65
CA ASN A 124 26.28 31.44 -18.54
C ASN A 124 26.18 29.91 -18.43
N ALA A 125 26.70 29.15 -19.39
CA ALA A 125 26.83 27.70 -19.26
C ALA A 125 27.52 27.29 -17.93
N GLY A 126 26.94 26.36 -17.20
CA GLY A 126 27.48 25.85 -15.94
C GLY A 126 26.41 25.41 -14.94
N VAL A 127 26.85 25.17 -13.70
CA VAL A 127 25.96 24.83 -12.58
C VAL A 127 25.82 26.06 -11.68
N HIS A 128 24.57 26.43 -11.40
CA HIS A 128 24.18 27.63 -10.67
C HIS A 128 23.50 27.26 -9.37
N SER A 129 24.02 27.78 -8.26
CA SER A 129 23.46 27.49 -6.92
C SER A 129 22.57 28.63 -6.43
N PHE A 130 21.42 28.26 -5.85
CA PHE A 130 20.44 29.19 -5.31
C PHE A 130 20.10 28.85 -3.86
N ASP A 131 20.08 29.87 -3.01
CA ASP A 131 19.51 29.79 -1.66
C ASP A 131 18.07 30.32 -1.68
N LEU A 132 17.15 29.56 -1.11
CA LEU A 132 15.73 29.89 -1.07
C LEU A 132 15.25 29.98 0.38
N GLN A 133 14.51 31.05 0.68
CA GLN A 133 13.81 31.27 1.94
C GLN A 133 12.32 31.38 1.70
N LEU A 134 11.53 30.59 2.43
CA LEU A 134 10.06 30.62 2.42
C LEU A 134 9.53 30.71 3.86
N ASN A 135 8.31 31.22 3.99
CA ASN A 135 7.77 31.64 5.27
C ASN A 135 6.53 30.89 5.75
N ILE A 136 5.85 30.15 4.87
CA ILE A 136 4.62 29.42 5.21
C ILE A 136 4.88 27.91 5.11
N PRO A 137 4.49 27.09 6.11
CA PRO A 137 4.51 25.63 6.00
C PRO A 137 3.49 25.19 4.96
N GLN A 138 3.98 24.76 3.79
CA GLN A 138 3.17 24.19 2.73
C GLN A 138 4.10 23.58 1.66
N MET A 139 3.47 22.97 0.66
CA MET A 139 4.13 22.55 -0.55
C MET A 139 4.35 23.72 -1.51
N TYR A 140 5.49 23.72 -2.18
CA TYR A 140 5.85 24.67 -3.21
C TYR A 140 6.40 23.95 -4.45
N PHE A 141 6.27 24.60 -5.59
CA PHE A 141 6.88 24.19 -6.85
C PHE A 141 7.94 25.21 -7.25
N VAL A 142 9.15 24.76 -7.61
CA VAL A 142 10.16 25.59 -8.26
C VAL A 142 10.18 25.22 -9.73
N THR A 143 9.94 26.18 -10.60
CA THR A 143 9.97 25.98 -12.04
C THR A 143 11.03 26.90 -12.65
N ALA A 144 12.06 26.33 -13.26
CA ALA A 144 13.02 27.04 -14.09
C ALA A 144 12.59 26.95 -15.56
N LYS A 145 12.64 28.06 -16.27
CA LYS A 145 12.22 28.19 -17.67
C LYS A 145 13.26 28.94 -18.48
N THR A 146 13.44 28.52 -19.71
CA THR A 146 14.12 29.27 -20.77
C THR A 146 13.17 29.41 -21.96
N ASN A 147 13.63 29.91 -23.10
CA ASN A 147 12.79 30.01 -24.29
C ASN A 147 12.29 28.65 -24.79
N ASN A 148 13.08 27.59 -24.58
CA ASN A 148 12.84 26.27 -25.16
C ASN A 148 12.72 25.15 -24.12
N GLN A 149 13.11 25.39 -22.87
CA GLN A 149 13.23 24.34 -21.86
C GLN A 149 12.53 24.75 -20.57
N THR A 150 12.00 23.77 -19.85
CA THR A 150 11.34 23.96 -18.55
C THR A 150 11.66 22.78 -17.65
N SER A 151 12.08 23.05 -16.42
CA SER A 151 12.35 22.06 -15.39
C SER A 151 11.59 22.43 -14.12
N THR A 152 10.95 21.48 -13.46
CA THR A 152 10.17 21.73 -12.23
C THR A 152 10.49 20.70 -11.16
N ILE A 153 10.67 21.16 -9.91
CA ILE A 153 10.77 20.32 -8.72
C ILE A 153 9.72 20.70 -7.69
N LYS A 154 9.35 19.73 -6.84
CA LYS A 154 8.43 19.94 -5.71
C LYS A 154 9.23 19.97 -4.41
N MET A 155 8.90 20.93 -3.54
CA MET A 155 9.53 21.09 -2.23
C MET A 155 8.47 21.20 -1.11
N VAL A 156 8.82 20.80 0.10
CA VAL A 156 7.94 20.88 1.28
C VAL A 156 8.59 21.73 2.37
N ASN A 157 8.01 22.89 2.66
CA ASN A 157 8.38 23.69 3.83
C ASN A 157 7.52 23.26 5.03
N THR A 158 8.13 23.07 6.19
CA THR A 158 7.46 22.58 7.41
C THR A 158 7.36 23.65 8.51
N GLN A 159 7.98 24.81 8.32
CA GLN A 159 8.04 25.84 9.37
C GLN A 159 7.53 27.21 8.90
N GLN A 160 6.72 27.83 9.76
CA GLN A 160 6.34 29.23 9.61
C GLN A 160 7.51 30.08 10.10
N THR A 161 7.98 30.99 9.26
CA THR A 161 9.05 31.93 9.61
C THR A 161 8.56 33.37 9.48
N GLY A 162 9.25 34.30 10.13
CA GLY A 162 9.01 35.75 9.98
C GLY A 162 9.71 36.36 8.76
N PHE A 163 10.35 35.55 7.92
CA PHE A 163 11.11 36.04 6.78
C PHE A 163 10.18 36.44 5.63
N THR A 164 10.63 37.40 4.83
CA THR A 164 10.03 37.65 3.51
C THR A 164 10.56 36.60 2.54
N PRO A 165 9.70 35.89 1.78
CA PRO A 165 10.17 34.93 0.77
C PRO A 165 11.21 35.55 -0.16
N SER A 166 12.33 34.88 -0.34
CA SER A 166 13.44 35.39 -1.14
C SER A 166 14.24 34.26 -1.77
N ILE A 167 14.75 34.52 -2.97
CA ILE A 167 15.68 33.65 -3.68
C ILE A 167 16.96 34.46 -3.94
N HIS A 168 18.11 33.86 -3.63
CA HIS A 168 19.41 34.49 -3.81
C HIS A 168 20.31 33.59 -4.66
N TYR A 169 20.86 34.16 -5.72
CA TYR A 169 21.90 33.51 -6.50
C TYR A 169 23.22 33.51 -5.73
N ARG A 170 23.84 32.34 -5.58
CA ARG A 170 25.04 32.17 -4.74
C ARG A 170 26.33 32.12 -5.55
N SER A 171 26.42 31.19 -6.48
CA SER A 171 27.66 30.93 -7.22
C SER A 171 27.42 30.22 -8.55
N GLN A 172 28.42 30.32 -9.42
CA GLN A 172 28.58 29.48 -10.60
C GLN A 172 29.75 28.52 -10.37
N GLU A 173 29.56 27.25 -10.69
CA GLU A 173 30.65 26.28 -10.85
C GLU A 173 30.78 25.89 -12.32
N SER A 174 32.01 25.60 -12.75
CA SER A 174 32.27 25.07 -14.10
C SER A 174 31.44 23.82 -14.34
N TYR A 175 30.98 23.60 -15.58
CA TYR A 175 30.33 22.35 -15.98
C TYR A 175 31.23 21.16 -15.61
N VAL A 176 30.85 20.40 -14.60
CA VAL A 176 31.48 19.12 -14.28
C VAL A 176 30.55 18.05 -14.80
N GLU A 177 31.04 17.28 -15.76
CA GLU A 177 30.39 16.06 -16.21
C GLU A 177 30.32 15.10 -15.02
N THR A 178 29.23 15.12 -14.27
CA THR A 178 29.04 14.18 -13.17
C THR A 178 28.85 12.81 -13.80
N LYS A 179 29.87 11.95 -13.71
CA LYS A 179 29.67 10.50 -13.86
C LYS A 179 28.66 10.10 -12.79
N GLN A 180 27.40 9.94 -13.19
CA GLN A 180 26.40 9.33 -12.34
C GLN A 180 26.92 7.95 -11.92
N ALA A 181 26.71 7.60 -10.66
CA ALA A 181 26.91 6.24 -10.20
C ALA A 181 26.16 5.31 -11.17
N THR A 182 26.84 4.33 -11.74
CA THR A 182 26.18 3.27 -12.50
C THR A 182 25.20 2.57 -11.57
N GLN A 183 23.92 2.93 -11.67
CA GLN A 183 22.86 2.14 -11.08
C GLN A 183 22.89 0.76 -11.75
N LYS A 184 22.96 -0.29 -10.94
CA LYS A 184 22.63 -1.64 -11.39
C LYS A 184 21.27 -1.57 -12.08
N SER A 185 21.19 -2.13 -13.29
CA SER A 185 19.96 -2.45 -14.02
C SER A 185 18.85 -2.87 -13.06
N GLY A 186 18.03 -1.91 -12.63
CA GLY A 186 16.82 -2.15 -11.86
C GLY A 186 15.69 -2.29 -12.85
N ASP A 187 14.79 -3.24 -12.59
CA ASP A 187 13.64 -3.49 -13.45
C ASP A 187 12.89 -2.19 -13.73
N VAL A 188 12.73 -1.86 -15.01
CA VAL A 188 11.92 -0.73 -15.46
C VAL A 188 10.50 -1.01 -14.99
N LYS A 189 9.99 -0.20 -14.08
CA LYS A 189 8.61 -0.36 -13.61
C LYS A 189 7.73 0.20 -14.73
N THR A 190 6.68 -0.51 -15.12
CA THR A 190 5.78 -0.10 -16.20
C THR A 190 4.39 0.12 -15.65
N PHE A 191 3.65 1.07 -16.19
CA PHE A 191 2.26 1.26 -15.80
C PHE A 191 1.44 1.61 -17.02
N SER A 192 0.37 0.85 -17.20
CA SER A 192 -0.68 1.14 -18.16
C SER A 192 -1.92 1.62 -17.42
N VAL A 193 -2.62 2.57 -18.04
CA VAL A 193 -3.91 3.05 -17.53
C VAL A 193 -4.85 1.86 -17.36
N ARG A 194 -5.40 1.71 -16.14
CA ARG A 194 -6.27 0.62 -15.66
C ARG A 194 -5.57 -0.66 -15.22
N ASP A 195 -4.26 -0.63 -15.05
CA ASP A 195 -3.54 -1.70 -14.34
C ASP A 195 -4.13 -1.91 -12.94
N THR A 196 -4.10 -3.17 -12.50
CA THR A 196 -4.56 -3.54 -11.18
C THR A 196 -3.44 -3.30 -10.17
N MET A 197 -3.65 -2.33 -9.29
CA MET A 197 -2.69 -1.89 -8.28
C MET A 197 -3.12 -2.39 -6.90
N LEU A 198 -2.15 -2.74 -6.06
CA LEU A 198 -2.31 -2.96 -4.63
C LEU A 198 -1.48 -1.91 -3.89
N TYR A 199 -2.13 -1.14 -3.04
CA TYR A 199 -1.48 -0.20 -2.14
C TYR A 199 -1.59 -0.73 -0.71
N VAL A 200 -0.46 -0.79 -0.01
CA VAL A 200 -0.37 -1.22 1.39
C VAL A 200 0.20 -0.06 2.19
N VAL A 201 -0.57 0.47 3.13
CA VAL A 201 -0.14 1.62 3.94
C VAL A 201 0.08 1.16 5.38
N TYR A 202 1.27 1.43 5.90
CA TYR A 202 1.70 1.05 7.24
C TYR A 202 1.65 2.23 8.21
N TYR A 203 1.24 1.99 9.44
CA TYR A 203 1.23 2.93 10.54
C TYR A 203 1.40 2.19 11.86
N GLN A 204 2.41 2.52 12.67
CA GLN A 204 2.69 1.91 13.97
C GLN A 204 2.65 0.37 14.00
N GLY A 205 3.14 -0.27 12.93
CA GLY A 205 3.18 -1.73 12.82
C GLY A 205 1.86 -2.40 12.41
N ILE A 206 0.76 -1.64 12.27
CA ILE A 206 -0.45 -2.09 11.58
C ILE A 206 -0.41 -1.63 10.11
N TYR A 207 -1.23 -2.27 9.27
CA TYR A 207 -1.36 -1.88 7.87
C TYR A 207 -2.79 -2.04 7.39
N THR A 208 -3.11 -1.30 6.33
CA THR A 208 -4.35 -1.43 5.57
C THR A 208 -4.02 -1.48 4.09
N THR A 209 -4.96 -1.98 3.28
CA THR A 209 -4.74 -2.17 1.86
C THR A 209 -5.92 -1.74 1.01
N VAL A 210 -5.65 -1.35 -0.23
CA VAL A 210 -6.66 -1.25 -1.28
C VAL A 210 -6.12 -1.86 -2.56
N THR A 211 -6.95 -2.70 -3.19
CA THR A 211 -6.67 -3.27 -4.51
C THR A 211 -7.69 -2.72 -5.49
N GLN A 212 -7.23 -2.04 -6.54
CA GLN A 212 -8.13 -1.46 -7.54
C GLN A 212 -7.46 -1.27 -8.89
N ARG A 213 -8.24 -0.94 -9.93
CA ARG A 213 -7.69 -0.51 -11.21
C ARG A 213 -7.40 0.99 -11.17
N GLN A 214 -6.15 1.40 -11.37
CA GLN A 214 -5.81 2.82 -11.34
C GLN A 214 -5.88 3.43 -12.73
N ALA A 215 -6.61 4.52 -12.89
CA ALA A 215 -6.79 5.16 -14.20
C ALA A 215 -6.53 6.68 -14.21
N ALA A 216 -6.57 7.32 -13.04
CA ALA A 216 -6.44 8.76 -12.90
C ALA A 216 -5.73 9.11 -11.59
N ASN A 217 -5.43 10.39 -11.38
CA ASN A 217 -4.90 10.87 -10.11
C ASN A 217 -5.87 10.53 -8.97
N GLU A 218 -5.32 10.17 -7.81
CA GLU A 218 -6.14 9.78 -6.67
C GLU A 218 -5.47 10.08 -5.34
N ASP A 219 -6.23 10.70 -4.45
CA ASP A 219 -5.80 10.97 -3.09
C ASP A 219 -6.46 9.95 -2.15
N PHE A 220 -5.67 8.98 -1.70
CA PHE A 220 -6.14 7.96 -0.78
C PHE A 220 -6.05 8.43 0.67
N VAL A 221 -7.15 8.28 1.40
CA VAL A 221 -7.20 8.50 2.85
C VAL A 221 -7.48 7.16 3.53
N TYR A 222 -6.58 6.76 4.42
CA TYR A 222 -6.67 5.50 5.15
C TYR A 222 -6.94 5.75 6.62
N THR A 223 -8.03 5.16 7.12
CA THR A 223 -8.34 5.17 8.56
C THR A 223 -7.61 4.02 9.26
N PHE A 224 -6.85 4.35 10.30
CA PHE A 224 -6.16 3.41 11.17
C PHE A 224 -6.86 3.34 12.53
N ASP A 225 -7.05 2.11 12.99
CA ASP A 225 -7.48 1.80 14.35
C ASP A 225 -6.32 1.13 15.08
N THR A 226 -5.64 1.88 15.94
CA THR A 226 -4.52 1.39 16.75
C THR A 226 -4.98 0.57 17.95
N ASP A 227 -6.27 0.63 18.30
CA ASP A 227 -6.85 -0.18 19.36
C ASP A 227 -7.15 -1.58 18.80
N LEU A 228 -6.08 -2.32 18.53
CA LEU A 228 -6.19 -3.72 18.12
C LEU A 228 -6.89 -4.51 19.22
N TYR A 229 -8.12 -4.92 18.94
CA TYR A 229 -8.94 -5.80 19.78
C TYR A 229 -8.40 -7.25 19.78
N VAL A 230 -7.09 -7.45 19.83
CA VAL A 230 -6.47 -8.77 19.88
C VAL A 230 -5.19 -8.71 20.71
N ASP A 231 -4.96 -9.73 21.55
CA ASP A 231 -3.71 -9.84 22.29
C ASP A 231 -2.52 -9.95 21.32
N GLN A 232 -1.48 -9.15 21.54
CA GLN A 232 -0.28 -9.11 20.71
C GLN A 232 0.90 -9.89 21.31
N SER A 233 0.78 -10.38 22.54
CA SER A 233 1.80 -11.22 23.15
C SER A 233 1.82 -12.61 22.50
N PRO A 234 2.99 -13.24 22.30
CA PRO A 234 3.04 -14.61 21.78
C PRO A 234 2.27 -15.57 22.69
N GLN A 235 1.32 -16.30 22.11
CA GLN A 235 0.49 -17.29 22.80
C GLN A 235 0.71 -18.70 22.23
N ASN A 236 0.31 -19.71 23.01
CA ASN A 236 0.18 -21.08 22.51
C ASN A 236 -1.12 -21.27 21.73
N ARG A 237 -1.19 -22.33 20.91
CA ARG A 237 -2.37 -22.63 20.10
C ARG A 237 -3.59 -22.95 20.96
N THR A 238 -4.73 -22.45 20.52
CA THR A 238 -6.03 -23.05 20.85
C THR A 238 -6.33 -24.23 19.92
N VAL A 239 -7.20 -25.14 20.35
CA VAL A 239 -7.61 -26.31 19.57
C VAL A 239 -9.10 -26.22 19.26
N LEU A 240 -9.46 -26.46 18.00
CA LEU A 240 -10.84 -26.60 17.57
C LEU A 240 -11.16 -28.07 17.29
N LEU A 241 -12.11 -28.64 18.03
CA LEU A 241 -12.67 -29.95 17.77
C LEU A 241 -13.95 -29.80 16.93
N GLU A 242 -13.87 -30.15 15.66
CA GLU A 242 -15.02 -30.23 14.76
C GLU A 242 -15.61 -31.66 14.82
N GLU A 243 -16.69 -31.84 15.57
CA GLU A 243 -17.34 -33.14 15.81
C GLU A 243 -18.46 -33.40 14.80
N PHE A 244 -18.29 -34.37 13.90
CA PHE A 244 -19.36 -34.84 13.02
C PHE A 244 -20.32 -35.76 13.78
N THR A 245 -21.59 -35.38 13.81
CA THR A 245 -22.66 -36.02 14.59
C THR A 245 -23.97 -36.10 13.78
N GLY A 246 -25.00 -36.71 14.37
CA GLY A 246 -26.35 -36.73 13.84
C GLY A 246 -27.38 -37.10 14.90
N THR A 247 -28.61 -36.60 14.76
CA THR A 247 -29.70 -36.82 15.72
C THR A 247 -30.08 -38.30 15.89
N ASN A 248 -29.83 -39.14 14.89
CA ASN A 248 -30.19 -40.56 14.91
C ASN A 248 -28.98 -41.47 15.22
N CYS A 249 -27.85 -40.89 15.63
CA CYS A 249 -26.62 -41.61 15.93
C CYS A 249 -26.58 -42.05 17.40
N GLY A 250 -26.70 -43.36 17.65
CA GLY A 250 -26.75 -43.91 19.02
C GLY A 250 -25.47 -43.70 19.85
N TYR A 251 -24.30 -43.59 19.21
CA TYR A 251 -23.02 -43.36 19.90
C TYR A 251 -22.62 -41.89 19.99
N CYS A 252 -23.32 -40.99 19.30
CA CYS A 252 -22.97 -39.57 19.30
C CYS A 252 -23.13 -38.89 20.67
N PRO A 253 -24.05 -39.29 21.56
CA PRO A 253 -24.04 -38.82 22.95
C PRO A 253 -22.73 -39.09 23.71
N ASP A 254 -22.03 -40.20 23.41
CA ASP A 254 -20.70 -40.48 23.98
C ASP A 254 -19.63 -39.52 23.41
N GLY A 255 -19.76 -39.16 22.14
CA GLY A 255 -18.94 -38.14 21.48
C GLY A 255 -19.09 -36.79 22.16
N HIS A 256 -20.32 -36.31 22.33
CA HIS A 256 -20.64 -35.04 23.01
C HIS A 256 -20.07 -35.02 24.43
N ARG A 257 -20.31 -36.05 25.23
CA ARG A 257 -19.77 -36.14 26.60
C ARG A 257 -18.24 -36.01 26.63
N ARG A 258 -17.53 -36.67 25.70
CA ARG A 258 -16.06 -36.60 25.62
C ARG A 258 -15.59 -35.23 25.17
N ALA A 259 -16.24 -34.63 24.18
CA ALA A 259 -15.96 -33.29 23.72
C ALA A 259 -16.17 -32.25 24.82
N ASP A 260 -17.32 -32.28 25.49
CA ASP A 260 -17.66 -31.39 26.61
C ASP A 260 -16.65 -31.55 27.74
N SER A 261 -16.26 -32.79 28.06
CA SER A 261 -15.22 -33.05 29.06
C SER A 261 -13.88 -32.44 28.67
N LEU A 262 -13.48 -32.48 27.39
CA LEU A 262 -12.24 -31.87 26.92
C LEU A 262 -12.28 -30.34 27.02
N VAL A 263 -13.40 -29.72 26.64
CA VAL A 263 -13.60 -28.27 26.76
C VAL A 263 -13.59 -27.84 28.22
N ASN A 264 -14.29 -28.57 29.10
CA ASN A 264 -14.41 -28.23 30.52
C ASN A 264 -13.09 -28.30 31.29
N VAL A 265 -12.20 -29.24 30.95
CA VAL A 265 -10.87 -29.33 31.59
C VAL A 265 -9.82 -28.42 30.96
N HIS A 266 -10.12 -27.83 29.80
CA HIS A 266 -9.25 -26.90 29.07
C HIS A 266 -10.01 -25.61 28.64
N PRO A 267 -10.61 -24.88 29.59
CA PRO A 267 -11.43 -23.71 29.26
C PRO A 267 -10.59 -22.63 28.56
N GLY A 268 -11.12 -22.06 27.48
CA GLY A 268 -10.44 -21.06 26.67
C GLY A 268 -9.33 -21.60 25.75
N VAL A 269 -8.96 -22.88 25.89
CA VAL A 269 -7.90 -23.52 25.11
C VAL A 269 -8.48 -24.49 24.08
N ILE A 270 -9.47 -25.29 24.45
CA ILE A 270 -10.17 -26.20 23.53
C ILE A 270 -11.60 -25.71 23.31
N TYR A 271 -11.99 -25.61 22.05
CA TYR A 271 -13.35 -25.30 21.61
C TYR A 271 -13.92 -26.49 20.85
N ASN A 272 -15.22 -26.75 21.01
CA ASN A 272 -15.94 -27.75 20.23
C ASN A 272 -16.98 -27.07 19.31
N VAL A 273 -17.12 -27.62 18.10
CA VAL A 273 -18.25 -27.34 17.20
C VAL A 273 -18.84 -28.66 16.73
N ASN A 274 -20.14 -28.85 16.99
CA ASN A 274 -20.89 -29.99 16.46
C ASN A 274 -21.38 -29.72 15.03
N ILE A 275 -21.09 -30.66 14.14
CA ILE A 275 -21.48 -30.62 12.73
C ILE A 275 -22.47 -31.75 12.49
N HIS A 276 -23.75 -31.41 12.40
CA HIS A 276 -24.80 -32.34 11.98
C HIS A 276 -24.66 -32.61 10.48
N ALA A 277 -24.16 -33.79 10.12
CA ALA A 277 -23.94 -34.17 8.72
C ALA A 277 -24.12 -35.68 8.49
N GLY A 278 -24.08 -36.07 7.22
CA GLY A 278 -24.18 -37.47 6.84
C GLY A 278 -25.58 -38.08 6.93
N SER A 279 -25.62 -39.41 6.92
CA SER A 279 -26.84 -40.22 6.95
C SER A 279 -27.54 -40.23 8.32
N PHE A 280 -26.83 -39.94 9.41
CA PHE A 280 -27.40 -39.96 10.76
C PHE A 280 -27.99 -38.62 11.21
N ALA A 281 -27.76 -37.54 10.45
CA ALA A 281 -28.28 -36.20 10.76
C ALA A 281 -29.62 -35.95 10.07
N ALA A 282 -30.71 -36.45 10.66
CA ALA A 282 -32.07 -36.20 10.17
C ALA A 282 -32.55 -34.76 10.38
N LYS A 283 -31.94 -34.02 11.33
CA LYS A 283 -32.19 -32.60 11.61
C LYS A 283 -30.89 -31.83 11.78
N TYR A 284 -31.00 -30.50 11.68
CA TYR A 284 -29.91 -29.52 11.88
C TYR A 284 -28.75 -29.60 10.87
N LYS A 285 -28.97 -30.28 9.74
CA LYS A 285 -28.00 -30.36 8.65
C LYS A 285 -27.87 -28.99 7.98
N THR A 286 -26.64 -28.55 7.75
CA THR A 286 -26.33 -27.34 6.99
C THR A 286 -25.64 -27.69 5.67
N ASN A 287 -25.72 -26.80 4.69
CA ASN A 287 -24.99 -26.96 3.42
C ASN A 287 -23.48 -27.06 3.69
N ILE A 288 -22.95 -26.21 4.58
CA ILE A 288 -21.54 -26.24 4.99
C ILE A 288 -21.18 -27.56 5.67
N GLY A 289 -21.99 -28.07 6.61
CA GLY A 289 -21.74 -29.35 7.25
C GLY A 289 -21.71 -30.51 6.26
N THR A 290 -22.56 -30.47 5.23
CA THR A 290 -22.57 -31.45 4.13
C THR A 290 -21.27 -31.40 3.33
N LEU A 291 -20.81 -30.20 2.98
CA LEU A 291 -19.58 -30.00 2.23
C LEU A 291 -18.36 -30.47 3.03
N LEU A 292 -18.27 -30.14 4.33
CA LEU A 292 -17.19 -30.59 5.20
C LEU A 292 -17.16 -32.12 5.31
N ASN A 293 -18.33 -32.74 5.46
CA ASN A 293 -18.44 -34.20 5.55
C ASN A 293 -17.89 -34.91 4.31
N SER A 294 -18.23 -34.41 3.12
CA SER A 294 -17.71 -34.93 1.85
C SER A 294 -16.23 -34.62 1.67
N LYS A 295 -15.81 -33.37 1.95
CA LYS A 295 -14.42 -32.91 1.76
C LYS A 295 -13.42 -33.71 2.58
N PHE A 296 -13.79 -34.08 3.81
CA PHE A 296 -12.93 -34.80 4.75
C PHE A 296 -13.22 -36.30 4.81
N TYR A 297 -13.95 -36.83 3.82
CA TYR A 297 -14.23 -38.26 3.67
C TYR A 297 -14.80 -38.90 4.94
N VAL A 298 -15.70 -38.21 5.63
CA VAL A 298 -16.31 -38.67 6.88
C VAL A 298 -17.33 -39.76 6.58
N THR A 299 -17.01 -40.98 6.97
CA THR A 299 -17.84 -42.19 6.72
C THR A 299 -18.47 -42.77 7.98
N GLY A 300 -18.10 -42.29 9.17
CA GLY A 300 -18.60 -42.80 10.46
C GLY A 300 -18.92 -41.69 11.47
N TYR A 301 -19.81 -41.99 12.42
CA TYR A 301 -20.31 -41.04 13.43
C TYR A 301 -20.38 -41.71 14.82
N PRO A 302 -19.98 -41.02 15.91
CA PRO A 302 -19.29 -39.74 15.90
C PRO A 302 -17.83 -39.91 15.44
N THR A 303 -17.34 -38.94 14.71
CA THR A 303 -15.92 -38.80 14.31
C THR A 303 -15.60 -37.31 14.34
N GLY A 304 -14.37 -36.94 14.62
CA GLY A 304 -14.01 -35.53 14.75
C GLY A 304 -12.64 -35.21 14.16
N MET A 305 -12.49 -33.96 13.75
CA MET A 305 -11.21 -33.39 13.32
C MET A 305 -10.70 -32.47 14.43
N VAL A 306 -9.41 -32.55 14.74
CA VAL A 306 -8.77 -31.73 15.76
C VAL A 306 -7.86 -30.74 15.06
N SER A 307 -8.28 -29.47 15.03
CA SER A 307 -7.64 -28.37 14.29
C SER A 307 -7.29 -28.71 12.83
N ARG A 308 -8.06 -29.62 12.21
CA ARG A 308 -7.81 -30.18 10.86
C ARG A 308 -6.38 -30.66 10.64
N GLU A 309 -5.75 -31.16 11.69
CA GLU A 309 -4.44 -31.79 11.60
C GLU A 309 -4.58 -33.19 10.98
N VAL A 310 -3.63 -33.56 10.13
CA VAL A 310 -3.57 -34.92 9.57
C VAL A 310 -2.99 -35.85 10.63
N VAL A 311 -3.71 -36.91 10.96
CA VAL A 311 -3.33 -37.87 11.99
C VAL A 311 -2.99 -39.21 11.34
N ASN A 312 -1.88 -39.82 11.79
CA ASN A 312 -1.56 -41.21 11.47
C ASN A 312 -2.33 -42.14 12.43
N ASP A 313 -3.36 -42.80 11.90
CA ASP A 313 -4.15 -43.80 12.63
C ASP A 313 -3.83 -45.19 12.07
N GLY A 314 -2.89 -45.89 12.71
CA GLY A 314 -2.50 -47.24 12.33
C GLY A 314 -1.92 -47.37 10.93
N GLY A 315 -1.17 -46.38 10.45
CA GLY A 315 -0.59 -46.33 9.10
C GLY A 315 -1.46 -45.61 8.07
N ASN A 316 -2.68 -45.22 8.43
CA ASN A 316 -3.58 -44.45 7.56
C ASN A 316 -3.60 -42.98 7.98
N TYR A 317 -3.29 -42.10 7.03
CA TYR A 317 -3.31 -40.65 7.26
C TYR A 317 -4.70 -40.08 6.97
N LYS A 318 -5.34 -39.52 7.99
CA LYS A 318 -6.70 -38.95 7.86
C LYS A 318 -6.91 -37.75 8.79
N TYR A 319 -7.84 -36.89 8.42
CA TYR A 319 -8.25 -35.74 9.23
C TYR A 319 -9.24 -36.13 10.33
N ALA A 320 -10.23 -36.94 9.96
CA ALA A 320 -11.33 -37.31 10.84
C ALA A 320 -11.00 -38.62 11.58
N ILE A 321 -10.94 -38.57 12.91
CA ILE A 321 -10.57 -39.70 13.78
C ILE A 321 -11.67 -40.04 14.79
N SER A 322 -11.61 -41.25 15.31
CA SER A 322 -12.53 -41.74 16.34
C SER A 322 -12.42 -40.93 17.64
N ARG A 323 -13.53 -40.86 18.38
CA ARG A 323 -13.67 -40.14 19.66
C ARG A 323 -12.64 -40.46 20.74
N GLY A 324 -11.98 -41.62 20.66
CA GLY A 324 -10.90 -41.99 21.58
C GLY A 324 -9.62 -41.18 21.37
N GLY A 325 -9.37 -40.68 20.16
CA GLY A 325 -8.11 -40.01 19.81
C GLY A 325 -8.10 -38.49 19.98
N TRP A 326 -9.26 -37.84 20.15
CA TRP A 326 -9.35 -36.38 20.15
C TRP A 326 -8.49 -35.72 21.23
N GLY A 327 -8.55 -36.23 22.45
CA GLY A 327 -7.77 -35.70 23.58
C GLY A 327 -6.27 -35.85 23.37
N TYR A 328 -5.82 -37.00 22.87
CA TYR A 328 -4.41 -37.25 22.58
C TYR A 328 -3.87 -36.25 21.56
N VAL A 329 -4.59 -36.04 20.44
CA VAL A 329 -4.17 -35.09 19.41
C VAL A 329 -4.20 -33.66 19.96
N ALA A 330 -5.25 -33.27 20.69
CA ALA A 330 -5.36 -31.93 21.26
C ALA A 330 -4.17 -31.59 22.18
N GLN A 331 -3.76 -32.53 23.04
CA GLN A 331 -2.62 -32.36 23.95
C GLN A 331 -1.29 -32.10 23.24
N GLN A 332 -1.12 -32.62 22.01
CA GLN A 332 0.07 -32.35 21.21
C GLN A 332 0.04 -30.97 20.55
N LEU A 333 -1.13 -30.35 20.41
CA LEU A 333 -1.31 -29.11 19.66
C LEU A 333 -1.31 -27.87 20.54
N PHE A 334 -2.04 -27.87 21.66
CA PHE A 334 -2.17 -26.67 22.48
C PHE A 334 -0.90 -26.28 23.23
N VAL A 335 0.14 -27.13 23.22
CA VAL A 335 1.46 -26.81 23.78
C VAL A 335 2.39 -26.13 22.78
N LYS A 336 1.99 -26.07 21.50
CA LYS A 336 2.79 -25.45 20.44
C LYS A 336 2.51 -23.95 20.37
N PRO A 337 3.49 -23.13 19.94
CA PRO A 337 3.26 -21.71 19.69
C PRO A 337 2.21 -21.52 18.59
N SER A 338 1.36 -20.51 18.76
CA SER A 338 0.43 -20.06 17.73
C SER A 338 1.16 -19.30 16.64
N TYR A 339 0.67 -19.41 15.39
CA TYR A 339 1.17 -18.60 14.28
C TYR A 339 0.63 -17.18 14.31
N VAL A 340 -0.58 -16.99 14.86
CA VAL A 340 -1.28 -15.71 14.89
C VAL A 340 -2.30 -15.72 16.03
N ASN A 341 -2.49 -14.56 16.66
CA ASN A 341 -3.61 -14.33 17.56
C ASN A 341 -4.76 -13.72 16.76
N VAL A 342 -5.97 -14.27 16.90
CA VAL A 342 -7.15 -13.82 16.19
C VAL A 342 -8.23 -13.50 17.21
N ALA A 343 -8.89 -12.36 17.04
CA ALA A 343 -10.04 -11.98 17.83
C ALA A 343 -11.19 -11.56 16.91
N ALA A 344 -12.41 -11.82 17.37
CA ALA A 344 -13.63 -11.40 16.71
C ALA A 344 -14.57 -10.80 17.77
N LYS A 345 -15.25 -9.71 17.41
CA LYS A 345 -16.28 -9.09 18.23
C LYS A 345 -17.60 -9.13 17.46
N ALA A 346 -18.65 -9.64 18.10
CA ALA A 346 -20.00 -9.52 17.62
C ALA A 346 -20.80 -8.70 18.64
N THR A 347 -21.68 -7.83 18.14
CA THR A 347 -22.67 -7.14 18.97
C THR A 347 -24.03 -7.67 18.54
N ILE A 348 -24.88 -8.00 19.51
CA ILE A 348 -26.27 -8.36 19.26
C ILE A 348 -27.14 -7.37 20.00
N ASP A 349 -28.13 -6.80 19.31
CA ASP A 349 -29.19 -6.08 19.98
C ASP A 349 -30.12 -7.11 20.64
N THR A 350 -30.10 -7.19 21.97
CA THR A 350 -30.90 -8.17 22.72
C THR A 350 -32.39 -7.93 22.63
N VAL A 351 -32.82 -6.71 22.25
CA VAL A 351 -34.23 -6.33 22.04
C VAL A 351 -34.68 -6.74 20.64
N THR A 352 -33.92 -6.41 19.61
CA THR A 352 -34.32 -6.70 18.21
C THR A 352 -33.84 -8.06 17.71
N ARG A 353 -32.94 -8.73 18.45
CA ARG A 353 -32.24 -9.97 18.06
C ARG A 353 -31.53 -9.87 16.72
N LYS A 354 -31.08 -8.65 16.38
CA LYS A 354 -30.32 -8.34 15.16
C LYS A 354 -28.85 -8.19 15.45
#